data_AF-A0AAD5HU75-F1
#
_entry.id   AF-A0AAD5HU75-F1
#
_cell.length_a   1.000
_cell.length_b   1.000
_cell.length_c   1.000
_cell.angle_alpha   90.00
_cell.angle_beta   90.00
_cell.angle_gamma   90.00
#
_symmetry.space_group_name_H-M   'P 1'
#
loop_
_entity.id
_entity.type
_entity.pdbx_description
1 polymer ?
#
loop_
_entity_poly.entity_id
_entity_poly.type
_entity_poly.pdbx_seq_one_letter_code
_entity_poly.pdbx_strand_id
1 'polypeptide(L)'
;MPPPAVNDAMLADLLQTGRFSDCTIVCHGKEFKLHKVVICAQSPVIAAALEKASKESQRSSLTITTFDLATVECMVEYLYRDDYVINGDALHGANMSEWARSPNMQVNRFGNRMPATPPPSLPPPKAMVRDVLLCHVEVNAIGHYYELPKLCDRANKYLETILFDEKFPVDIFPDLAVVAYKSSEDAKLHDLVSSFAIQRIHALVETPGFEKVTALANFGFNLFQKTAAKLRATEDQLVEIQDREMLGRASRESLEAKLSSLQLEVSEISEERELAFDENHDLEVELKAAQDALAKETTQKEAFMAQRDRLQQQVTSSNNRWLNLAAQETAAKDEAKTLEAKGDHLKGLVNQHKKCSNCSNHFGCRIEDVRSRYVLRCRQCGCRHHD
;
A
#
# COMPACT_ATOMS: atom_id res chain seq x y z
N MET A 1 2.20 -14.64 38.54
CA MET A 1 1.04 -13.96 39.16
C MET A 1 1.60 -12.91 40.12
N PRO A 2 1.32 -11.62 39.94
CA PRO A 2 1.59 -10.66 41.01
C PRO A 2 0.70 -11.03 42.22
N PRO A 3 1.17 -10.85 43.46
CA PRO A 3 0.38 -11.13 44.64
C PRO A 3 -0.90 -10.26 44.64
N PRO A 4 -2.03 -10.77 45.15
CA PRO A 4 -3.26 -9.98 45.25
C PRO A 4 -2.98 -8.77 46.15
N ALA A 5 -3.20 -7.57 45.61
CA ALA A 5 -3.18 -6.33 46.38
C ALA A 5 -4.14 -6.50 47.56
N VAL A 6 -3.62 -6.35 48.78
CA VAL A 6 -4.47 -6.38 49.98
C VAL A 6 -5.47 -5.24 49.84
N ASN A 7 -6.75 -5.59 49.83
CA ASN A 7 -7.92 -4.75 49.58
C ASN A 7 -7.85 -3.35 50.24
N ASP A 8 -7.54 -2.30 49.46
CA ASP A 8 -7.62 -0.88 49.89
C ASP A 8 -8.99 -0.55 50.52
N ALA A 9 -10.05 -1.24 50.09
CA ALA A 9 -11.40 -1.11 50.64
C ALA A 9 -11.52 -1.53 52.12
N MET A 10 -10.70 -2.47 52.61
CA MET A 10 -10.74 -2.93 54.01
C MET A 10 -10.07 -1.92 54.94
N LEU A 11 -8.94 -1.33 54.55
CA LEU A 11 -8.29 -0.27 55.33
C LEU A 11 -9.14 1.00 55.35
N ALA A 12 -9.75 1.35 54.22
CA ALA A 12 -10.70 2.46 54.13
C ALA A 12 -11.88 2.33 55.11
N ASP A 13 -12.46 1.13 55.26
CA ASP A 13 -13.55 0.85 56.22
C ASP A 13 -13.08 1.00 57.68
N LEU A 14 -11.87 0.56 57.99
CA LEU A 14 -11.28 0.75 59.33
C LEU A 14 -11.10 2.23 59.67
N LEU A 15 -10.65 3.04 58.71
CA LEU A 15 -10.55 4.50 58.88
C LEU A 15 -11.93 5.13 59.12
N GLN A 16 -12.93 4.75 58.34
CA GLN A 16 -14.29 5.32 58.43
C GLN A 16 -14.99 4.95 59.73
N THR A 17 -14.87 3.69 60.17
CA THR A 17 -15.56 3.18 61.36
C THR A 17 -14.79 3.46 62.66
N GLY A 18 -13.47 3.66 62.57
CA GLY A 18 -12.57 3.82 63.73
C GLY A 18 -12.49 2.58 64.63
N ARG A 19 -12.95 1.41 64.15
CA ARG A 19 -12.96 0.18 64.93
C ARG A 19 -11.55 -0.32 65.14
N PHE A 20 -11.20 -0.65 66.39
CA PHE A 20 -9.88 -1.12 66.81
C PHE A 20 -8.78 -0.05 66.77
N SER A 21 -9.14 1.24 66.70
CA SER A 21 -8.17 2.32 66.82
C SER A 21 -7.45 2.28 68.17
N ASP A 22 -6.12 2.33 68.14
CA ASP A 22 -5.23 2.28 69.30
C ASP A 22 -4.36 3.56 69.42
N CYS A 23 -4.59 4.54 68.54
CA CYS A 23 -4.01 5.87 68.63
C CYS A 23 -4.96 6.97 68.13
N THR A 24 -4.61 8.22 68.43
CA THR A 24 -5.39 9.39 67.99
C THR A 24 -4.47 10.52 67.52
N ILE A 25 -4.70 11.02 66.30
CA ILE A 25 -4.09 12.28 65.85
C ILE A 25 -5.08 13.40 66.13
N VAL A 26 -4.62 14.50 66.73
CA VAL A 26 -5.46 15.68 67.01
C VAL A 26 -4.90 16.86 66.22
N CYS A 27 -5.72 17.47 65.36
CA CYS A 27 -5.36 18.65 64.58
C CYS A 27 -6.46 19.69 64.71
N HIS A 28 -6.12 20.91 65.14
CA HIS A 28 -7.08 22.02 65.34
C HIS A 28 -8.38 21.64 66.08
N GLY A 29 -8.29 20.74 67.07
CA GLY A 29 -9.44 20.28 67.85
C GLY A 29 -10.26 19.14 67.22
N LYS A 30 -9.96 18.73 65.97
CA LYS A 30 -10.52 17.51 65.37
C LYS A 30 -9.66 16.31 65.72
N GLU A 31 -10.31 15.23 66.15
CA GLU A 31 -9.67 13.96 66.51
C GLU A 31 -9.83 12.93 65.39
N PHE A 32 -8.72 12.30 64.99
CA PHE A 32 -8.65 11.20 64.04
C PHE A 32 -8.30 9.92 64.79
N LYS A 33 -9.23 8.96 64.84
CA LYS A 33 -9.01 7.66 65.48
C LYS A 33 -8.33 6.72 64.48
N LEU A 34 -7.09 6.34 64.75
CA LEU A 34 -6.21 5.65 63.81
C LEU A 34 -5.58 4.40 64.44
N HIS A 35 -4.93 3.60 63.59
CA HIS A 35 -4.27 2.34 63.92
C HIS A 35 -2.76 2.49 63.82
N LYS A 36 -2.04 2.27 64.92
CA LYS A 36 -0.57 2.37 64.99
C LYS A 36 0.09 1.49 63.94
N VAL A 37 -0.41 0.26 63.77
CA VAL A 37 0.15 -0.69 62.80
C VAL A 37 0.11 -0.16 61.37
N VAL A 38 -0.86 0.69 61.01
CA VAL A 38 -1.00 1.27 59.67
C VAL A 38 -0.09 2.49 59.53
N ILE A 39 -0.16 3.43 60.48
CA ILE A 39 0.51 4.73 60.34
C ILE A 39 2.00 4.67 60.71
N CYS A 40 2.38 3.90 61.73
CA CYS A 40 3.78 3.77 62.15
C CYS A 40 4.61 2.93 61.16
N ALA A 41 3.98 1.98 60.46
CA ALA A 41 4.65 1.20 59.42
C ALA A 41 5.02 2.04 58.19
N GLN A 42 4.32 3.16 57.98
CA GLN A 42 4.52 4.03 56.82
C GLN A 42 5.35 5.26 57.14
N SER A 43 5.30 5.77 58.38
CA SER A 43 6.07 6.95 58.80
C SER A 43 6.94 6.64 60.03
N PRO A 44 8.27 6.62 59.89
CA PRO A 44 9.18 6.46 61.03
C PRO A 44 9.10 7.65 61.99
N VAL A 45 8.82 8.85 61.49
CA VAL A 45 8.64 10.06 62.32
C VAL A 45 7.40 9.96 63.21
N ILE A 46 6.27 9.52 62.65
CA ILE A 46 5.04 9.28 63.42
C ILE A 46 5.27 8.16 64.45
N ALA A 47 5.96 7.08 64.05
CA ALA A 47 6.29 5.99 64.95
C ALA A 47 7.09 6.48 66.17
N ALA A 48 8.19 7.20 65.93
CA ALA A 48 9.03 7.77 66.99
C ALA A 48 8.26 8.75 67.88
N ALA A 49 7.41 9.61 67.29
CA ALA A 49 6.61 10.57 68.03
C ALA A 49 5.58 9.89 68.95
N LEU A 50 4.90 8.84 68.46
CA LEU A 50 3.93 8.08 69.26
C LEU A 50 4.60 7.24 70.35
N GLU A 51 5.77 6.67 70.08
CA GLU A 51 6.55 5.96 71.11
C GLU A 51 6.98 6.89 72.25
N LYS A 52 7.44 8.11 71.90
CA LYS A 52 7.79 9.13 72.88
C LYS A 52 6.57 9.56 73.71
N ALA A 53 5.46 9.88 73.04
CA ALA A 53 4.22 10.29 73.71
C ALA A 53 3.69 9.21 74.67
N SER A 54 3.76 7.95 74.28
CA SER A 54 3.34 6.81 75.10
C SER A 54 4.21 6.65 76.36
N LYS A 55 5.52 6.92 76.27
CA LYS A 55 6.44 6.86 77.42
C LYS A 55 6.19 7.99 78.42
N GLU A 56 5.88 9.19 77.93
CA GLU A 56 5.74 10.40 78.77
C GLU A 56 4.37 10.51 79.44
N SER A 57 3.29 10.14 78.75
CA SER A 57 1.92 10.46 79.19
C SER A 57 1.00 9.24 79.35
N GLN A 58 1.51 8.03 79.08
CA GLN A 58 0.71 6.80 78.93
C GLN A 58 -0.43 6.94 77.91
N ARG A 59 -0.40 7.98 77.06
CA ARG A 59 -1.41 8.29 76.05
C ARG A 59 -0.81 8.08 74.66
N SER A 60 -1.60 7.45 73.79
CA SER A 60 -1.22 7.21 72.39
C SER A 60 -1.81 8.27 71.47
N SER A 61 -1.48 9.54 71.73
CA SER A 61 -2.00 10.67 70.96
C SER A 61 -0.91 11.58 70.44
N LEU A 62 -1.01 12.00 69.18
CA LEU A 62 -0.12 12.95 68.53
C LEU A 62 -0.90 14.22 68.16
N THR A 63 -0.43 15.38 68.60
CA THR A 63 -1.04 16.67 68.25
C THR A 63 -0.27 17.32 67.10
N ILE A 64 -0.97 17.63 66.01
CA ILE A 64 -0.40 18.32 64.83
C ILE A 64 -0.93 19.76 64.83
N THR A 65 -0.02 20.73 64.92
CA THR A 65 -0.34 22.17 64.91
C THR A 65 0.34 22.94 63.78
N THR A 66 1.29 22.32 63.08
CA THR A 66 2.08 22.95 62.01
C THR A 66 1.36 22.95 60.66
N PHE A 67 0.42 22.03 60.45
CA PHE A 67 -0.34 21.88 59.22
C PHE A 67 -1.82 22.11 59.49
N ASP A 68 -2.52 22.61 58.46
CA ASP A 68 -3.95 22.82 58.53
C ASP A 68 -4.74 21.49 58.49
N LEU A 69 -6.03 21.60 58.81
CA LEU A 69 -6.86 20.41 58.95
C LEU A 69 -7.02 19.64 57.64
N ALA A 70 -7.16 20.35 56.51
CA ALA A 70 -7.36 19.75 55.20
C ALA A 70 -6.13 18.94 54.74
N THR A 71 -4.93 19.46 55.01
CA THR A 71 -3.68 18.76 54.69
C THR A 71 -3.51 17.49 55.53
N VAL A 72 -3.83 17.56 56.82
CA VAL A 72 -3.81 16.38 57.72
C VAL A 72 -4.84 15.34 57.28
N GLU A 73 -6.03 15.77 56.84
CA GLU A 73 -7.05 14.86 56.29
C GLU A 73 -6.54 14.12 55.05
N CYS A 74 -5.91 14.83 54.11
CA CYS A 74 -5.32 14.21 52.91
C CYS A 74 -4.22 13.20 53.27
N MET A 75 -3.34 13.53 54.23
CA MET A 75 -2.32 12.60 54.70
C MET A 75 -2.97 11.34 55.31
N VAL A 76 -3.98 11.51 56.16
CA VAL A 76 -4.68 10.39 56.81
C VAL A 76 -5.42 9.53 55.77
N GLU A 77 -6.07 10.14 54.79
CA GLU A 77 -6.75 9.43 53.71
C GLU A 77 -5.75 8.59 52.91
N TYR A 78 -4.62 9.19 52.53
CA TYR A 78 -3.53 8.51 51.82
C TYR A 78 -3.01 7.29 52.57
N LEU A 79 -2.77 7.39 53.88
CA LEU A 79 -2.24 6.29 54.69
C LEU A 79 -3.15 5.03 54.70
N TYR A 80 -4.43 5.16 54.37
CA TYR A 80 -5.38 4.05 54.34
C TYR A 80 -5.87 3.68 52.95
N ARG A 81 -5.72 4.58 51.96
CA ARG A 81 -6.26 4.39 50.61
C ARG A 81 -5.20 4.41 49.50
N ASP A 82 -3.94 4.71 49.83
CA ASP A 82 -2.86 5.02 48.88
C ASP A 82 -3.22 6.17 47.91
N ASP A 83 -4.23 6.96 48.27
CA ASP A 83 -4.71 8.12 47.54
C ASP A 83 -5.46 9.09 48.46
N TYR A 84 -5.63 10.32 48.03
CA TYR A 84 -6.39 11.35 48.74
C TYR A 84 -7.19 12.19 47.76
N VAL A 85 -8.21 12.90 48.23
CA VAL A 85 -9.00 13.81 47.39
C VAL A 85 -9.09 15.19 48.03
N ILE A 86 -8.74 16.22 47.26
CA ILE A 86 -8.97 17.61 47.65
C ILE A 86 -10.36 18.02 47.17
N ASN A 87 -11.19 18.55 48.09
CA ASN A 87 -12.55 19.04 47.80
C ASN A 87 -13.51 17.98 47.23
N GLY A 88 -13.43 16.74 47.71
CA GLY A 88 -14.52 15.75 47.67
C GLY A 88 -14.91 15.09 46.33
N ASP A 89 -14.60 15.65 45.15
CA ASP A 89 -14.71 14.96 43.84
C ASP A 89 -14.39 15.88 42.62
N ALA A 90 -14.19 17.18 42.81
CA ALA A 90 -14.25 18.12 41.66
C ALA A 90 -13.05 18.05 40.69
N LEU A 91 -11.93 17.42 41.08
CA LEU A 91 -10.70 17.40 40.27
C LEU A 91 -9.97 16.05 40.20
N HIS A 92 -10.30 15.07 41.06
CA HIS A 92 -9.62 13.76 41.08
C HIS A 92 -10.18 12.77 40.03
N GLY A 93 -11.36 13.04 39.45
CA GLY A 93 -11.93 12.30 38.32
C GLY A 93 -11.31 12.63 36.95
N ALA A 94 -10.01 12.91 36.90
CA ALA A 94 -9.27 13.28 35.70
C ALA A 94 -9.04 12.07 34.77
N ASN A 95 -10.12 11.50 34.22
CA ASN A 95 -10.12 11.25 32.79
C ASN A 95 -10.36 12.61 32.12
N MET A 96 -9.28 13.35 31.84
CA MET A 96 -9.31 14.68 31.21
C MET A 96 -9.71 14.61 29.72
N SER A 97 -10.70 13.78 29.37
CA SER A 97 -11.45 13.85 28.12
C SER A 97 -12.89 14.35 28.30
N GLU A 98 -13.41 14.42 29.53
CA GLU A 98 -14.75 14.95 29.81
C GLU A 98 -14.76 15.89 31.03
N TRP A 99 -14.42 17.15 30.80
CA TRP A 99 -14.60 18.30 31.70
C TRP A 99 -16.07 18.64 32.05
N ALA A 100 -16.98 17.66 32.00
CA ALA A 100 -18.41 17.85 32.13
C ALA A 100 -18.98 16.94 33.21
N ARG A 101 -19.24 17.52 34.38
CA ARG A 101 -20.43 17.19 35.20
C ARG A 101 -20.53 18.14 36.39
N SER A 102 -21.54 19.00 36.38
CA SER A 102 -22.15 19.49 37.61
C SER A 102 -23.47 18.73 37.84
N PRO A 103 -23.81 18.35 39.09
CA PRO A 103 -25.09 17.72 39.38
C PRO A 103 -26.15 18.80 39.53
N ASN A 104 -26.87 19.15 38.45
CA ASN A 104 -28.05 20.00 38.58
C ASN A 104 -29.31 19.15 38.41
N MET A 105 -29.84 18.64 39.53
CA MET A 105 -31.20 18.09 39.59
C MET A 105 -32.16 19.26 39.82
N GLN A 106 -32.76 19.78 38.75
CA GLN A 106 -33.95 20.63 38.87
C GLN A 106 -35.18 19.87 38.38
N VAL A 107 -36.12 19.65 39.30
CA VAL A 107 -37.45 19.09 39.02
C VAL A 107 -38.40 20.27 38.84
N ASN A 108 -39.03 20.39 37.68
CA ASN A 108 -40.16 21.31 37.51
C ASN A 108 -41.44 20.68 38.10
N ARG A 109 -42.39 21.51 38.51
CA ARG A 109 -43.68 21.19 39.17
C ARG A 109 -44.58 20.17 38.45
N PHE A 110 -44.21 19.72 37.24
CA PHE A 110 -44.98 18.80 36.42
C PHE A 110 -44.24 17.51 36.04
N GLY A 111 -43.12 17.18 36.71
CA GLY A 111 -42.53 15.83 36.67
C GLY A 111 -41.91 15.36 35.35
N ASN A 112 -41.88 16.17 34.28
CA ASN A 112 -41.28 15.79 33.00
C ASN A 112 -39.81 16.22 32.87
N ARG A 113 -38.97 15.28 32.39
CA ARG A 113 -37.53 15.42 32.17
C ARG A 113 -37.28 16.05 30.79
N MET A 114 -36.78 17.28 30.75
CA MET A 114 -36.35 17.94 29.51
C MET A 114 -34.88 17.61 29.20
N PRO A 115 -34.50 17.35 27.94
CA PRO A 115 -33.10 17.37 27.53
C PRO A 115 -32.65 18.83 27.43
N ALA A 116 -32.00 19.33 28.48
CA ALA A 116 -31.27 20.60 28.40
C ALA A 116 -29.95 20.34 27.65
N THR A 117 -29.74 21.03 26.52
CA THR A 117 -28.40 21.16 25.94
C THR A 117 -27.48 21.77 27.00
N PRO A 118 -26.35 21.14 27.36
CA PRO A 118 -25.44 21.70 28.35
C PRO A 118 -24.89 23.03 27.80
N PRO A 119 -24.84 24.11 28.61
CA PRO A 119 -24.09 25.30 28.22
C PRO A 119 -22.63 24.92 27.99
N PRO A 120 -21.89 25.63 27.10
CA PRO A 120 -20.44 25.46 27.01
C PRO A 120 -19.89 25.69 28.40
N SER A 121 -19.29 24.64 28.98
CA SER A 121 -18.84 24.70 30.37
C SER A 121 -17.84 25.87 30.51
N LEU A 122 -17.93 26.59 31.61
CA LEU A 122 -16.97 27.66 31.87
C LEU A 122 -15.69 27.01 32.42
N PRO A 123 -14.50 27.48 32.04
CA PRO A 123 -13.27 27.01 32.67
C PRO A 123 -13.37 27.21 34.20
N PRO A 124 -12.80 26.29 35.01
CA PRO A 124 -12.84 26.43 36.46
C PRO A 124 -12.22 27.78 36.86
N PRO A 125 -12.78 28.46 37.88
CA PRO A 125 -12.24 29.73 38.33
C PRO A 125 -10.74 29.61 38.68
N LYS A 126 -9.92 30.55 38.21
CA LYS A 126 -8.47 30.59 38.49
C LYS A 126 -8.15 30.39 39.98
N ALA A 127 -8.94 31.01 40.86
CA ALA A 127 -8.78 30.87 42.30
C ALA A 127 -8.88 29.41 42.77
N MET A 128 -9.82 28.64 42.22
CA MET A 128 -9.98 27.23 42.56
C MET A 128 -8.77 26.39 42.13
N VAL A 129 -8.24 26.65 40.92
CA VAL A 129 -7.03 25.97 40.42
C VAL A 129 -5.83 26.28 41.32
N ARG A 130 -5.64 27.56 41.69
CA ARG A 130 -4.62 27.98 42.65
C ARG A 130 -4.75 27.23 43.97
N ASP A 131 -5.93 27.26 44.57
CA ASP A 131 -6.12 26.71 45.92
C ASP A 131 -5.87 25.20 45.95
N VAL A 132 -6.24 24.48 44.88
CA VAL A 132 -5.97 23.04 44.76
C VAL A 132 -4.48 22.74 44.60
N LEU A 133 -3.77 23.51 43.78
CA LEU A 133 -2.32 23.37 43.63
C LEU A 133 -1.60 23.63 44.95
N LEU A 134 -2.01 24.68 45.68
CA LEU A 134 -1.46 24.98 47.01
C LEU A 134 -1.73 23.83 48.00
N CYS A 135 -2.94 23.26 48.00
CA CYS A 135 -3.22 22.08 48.82
C CYS A 135 -2.30 20.90 48.47
N HIS A 136 -2.05 20.61 47.19
CA HIS A 136 -1.10 19.54 46.82
C HIS A 136 0.34 19.85 47.26
N VAL A 137 0.77 21.12 47.24
CA VAL A 137 2.08 21.53 47.79
C VAL A 137 2.13 21.30 49.30
N GLU A 138 1.09 21.66 50.04
CA GLU A 138 1.02 21.40 51.49
C GLU A 138 0.97 19.90 51.80
N VAL A 139 0.30 19.09 50.96
CA VAL A 139 0.32 17.63 51.08
C VAL A 139 1.71 17.04 50.79
N ASN A 140 2.45 17.61 49.84
CA ASN A 140 3.86 17.26 49.66
C ASN A 140 4.69 17.64 50.91
N ALA A 141 4.48 18.84 51.46
CA ALA A 141 5.20 19.34 52.63
C ALA A 141 4.97 18.47 53.88
N ILE A 142 3.72 18.12 54.20
CA ILE A 142 3.41 17.21 55.32
C ILE A 142 3.98 15.81 55.07
N GLY A 143 3.94 15.34 53.81
CA GLY A 143 4.54 14.08 53.40
C GLY A 143 6.04 14.07 53.64
N HIS A 144 6.74 15.15 53.27
CA HIS A 144 8.16 15.29 53.49
C HIS A 144 8.49 15.35 54.99
N TYR A 145 7.75 16.16 55.76
CA TYR A 145 7.95 16.34 57.21
C TYR A 145 7.82 15.03 58.00
N TYR A 146 6.84 14.19 57.66
CA TYR A 146 6.63 12.89 58.31
C TYR A 146 7.35 11.72 57.60
N GLU A 147 8.26 11.99 56.68
CA GLU A 147 9.01 10.98 55.92
C GLU A 147 8.10 9.95 55.21
N LEU A 148 7.10 10.44 54.49
CA LEU A 148 6.17 9.70 53.65
C LEU A 148 6.49 9.90 52.16
N PRO A 149 7.56 9.29 51.61
CA PRO A 149 8.03 9.58 50.26
C PRO A 149 7.01 9.26 49.16
N LYS A 150 6.17 8.24 49.37
CA LYS A 150 5.12 7.88 48.39
C LYS A 150 3.98 8.91 48.35
N LEU A 151 3.68 9.57 49.49
CA LEU A 151 2.72 10.68 49.52
C LEU A 151 3.29 11.90 48.77
N CYS A 152 4.57 12.22 48.95
CA CYS A 152 5.26 13.24 48.17
C CYS A 152 5.16 12.94 46.67
N ASP A 153 5.47 11.71 46.25
CA ASP A 153 5.38 11.28 44.85
C ASP A 153 3.96 11.40 44.31
N ARG A 154 2.94 11.04 45.10
CA ARG A 154 1.53 11.17 44.72
C ARG A 154 1.12 12.63 44.53
N ALA A 155 1.51 13.50 45.48
CA ALA A 155 1.25 14.93 45.39
C ALA A 155 1.94 15.58 44.18
N ASN A 156 3.21 15.23 43.94
CA ASN A 156 3.97 15.70 42.78
C ASN A 156 3.32 15.26 41.47
N LYS A 157 2.77 14.04 41.40
CA LYS A 157 2.04 13.57 40.22
C LYS A 157 0.76 14.37 39.94
N TYR A 158 0.01 14.75 40.97
CA TYR A 158 -1.14 15.63 40.80
C TYR A 158 -0.76 17.03 40.35
N LEU A 159 0.28 17.60 40.95
CA LEU A 159 0.84 18.89 40.52
C LEU A 159 1.30 18.85 39.07
N GLU A 160 2.02 17.81 38.66
CA GLU A 160 2.48 17.61 37.29
C GLU A 160 1.30 17.57 36.30
N THR A 161 0.26 16.80 36.63
CA THR A 161 -0.94 16.67 35.80
C THR A 161 -1.62 18.02 35.57
N ILE A 162 -1.73 18.85 36.62
CA ILE A 162 -2.40 20.17 36.52
C ILE A 162 -1.50 21.21 35.85
N LEU A 163 -0.20 21.22 36.18
CA LEU A 163 0.74 22.22 35.66
C LEU A 163 0.96 22.08 34.16
N PHE A 164 1.12 20.85 33.66
CA PHE A 164 1.40 20.61 32.24
C PHE A 164 0.14 20.51 31.36
N ASP A 165 -1.04 20.85 31.91
CA ASP A 165 -2.24 21.05 31.10
C ASP A 165 -2.09 22.28 30.18
N GLU A 166 -2.50 22.14 28.91
CA GLU A 166 -2.36 23.20 27.90
C GLU A 166 -3.08 24.50 28.29
N LYS A 167 -4.18 24.39 29.06
CA LYS A 167 -5.04 25.49 29.50
C LYS A 167 -4.64 26.04 30.86
N PHE A 168 -3.50 25.62 31.42
CA PHE A 168 -3.03 26.09 32.72
C PHE A 168 -2.84 27.62 32.73
N PRO A 169 -3.46 28.35 33.68
CA PRO A 169 -3.28 29.79 33.85
C PRO A 169 -1.90 30.13 34.43
N VAL A 170 -0.95 30.46 33.54
CA VAL A 170 0.46 30.73 33.89
C VAL A 170 0.67 31.86 34.91
N ASP A 171 -0.30 32.76 35.05
CA ASP A 171 -0.27 33.87 36.01
C ASP A 171 -0.33 33.44 37.48
N ILE A 172 -0.79 32.21 37.74
CA ILE A 172 -0.84 31.63 39.10
C ILE A 172 0.52 31.05 39.51
N PHE A 173 1.38 30.71 38.55
CA PHE A 173 2.62 30.00 38.80
C PHE A 173 3.57 30.69 39.78
N PRO A 174 3.79 32.03 39.74
CA PRO A 174 4.75 32.65 40.65
C PRO A 174 4.44 32.43 42.13
N ASP A 175 3.17 32.55 42.51
CA ASP A 175 2.73 32.33 43.89
C ASP A 175 2.92 30.86 44.28
N LEU A 176 2.57 29.93 43.40
CA LEU A 176 2.77 28.50 43.62
C LEU A 176 4.25 28.15 43.83
N ALA A 177 5.14 28.67 42.98
CA ALA A 177 6.57 28.39 43.07
C ALA A 177 7.17 28.92 44.38
N VAL A 178 6.75 30.11 44.82
CA VAL A 178 7.18 30.67 46.11
C VAL A 178 6.71 29.80 47.27
N VAL A 179 5.48 29.27 47.25
CA VAL A 179 4.98 28.39 48.31
C VAL A 179 5.71 27.04 48.28
N ALA A 180 5.90 26.44 47.11
CA ALA A 180 6.60 25.15 46.97
C ALA A 180 8.00 25.16 47.61
N TYR A 181 8.79 26.20 47.33
CA TYR A 181 10.14 26.35 47.86
C TYR A 181 10.22 26.76 49.34
N LYS A 182 9.12 27.24 49.92
CA LYS A 182 9.05 27.63 51.33
C LYS A 182 8.47 26.54 52.21
N SER A 183 7.48 25.80 51.71
CA SER A 183 6.74 24.81 52.49
C SER A 183 7.42 23.43 52.49
N SER A 184 8.22 23.08 51.48
CA SER A 184 8.84 21.76 51.37
C SER A 184 10.31 21.83 50.96
N GLU A 185 11.12 20.90 51.45
CA GLU A 185 12.50 20.69 51.00
C GLU A 185 12.62 19.53 49.98
N ASP A 186 11.49 19.01 49.50
CA ASP A 186 11.46 17.91 48.53
C ASP A 186 12.10 18.33 47.19
N ALA A 187 13.25 17.71 46.89
CA ALA A 187 13.97 17.94 45.66
C ALA A 187 13.14 17.61 44.40
N LYS A 188 12.24 16.61 44.47
CA LYS A 188 11.38 16.25 43.33
C LYS A 188 10.35 17.34 43.04
N LEU A 189 9.75 17.93 44.08
CA LEU A 189 8.84 19.07 43.93
C LEU A 189 9.57 20.28 43.32
N HIS A 190 10.76 20.61 43.82
CA HIS A 190 11.58 21.70 43.28
C HIS A 190 11.96 21.47 41.81
N ASP A 191 12.32 20.24 41.46
CA ASP A 191 12.65 19.86 40.10
C ASP A 191 11.44 19.97 39.16
N LEU A 192 10.26 19.54 39.62
CA LEU A 192 9.00 19.66 38.89
C LEU A 192 8.65 21.13 38.59
N VAL A 193 8.67 21.98 39.62
CA VAL A 193 8.39 23.43 39.50
C VAL A 193 9.40 24.09 38.55
N SER A 194 10.69 23.75 38.68
CA SER A 194 11.75 24.25 37.80
C SER A 194 11.54 23.82 36.35
N SER A 195 11.21 22.54 36.12
CA SER A 195 11.01 21.96 34.78
C SER A 195 9.83 22.60 34.06
N PHE A 196 8.71 22.85 34.77
CA PHE A 196 7.60 23.63 34.22
C PHE A 196 8.04 25.05 33.84
N ALA A 197 8.81 25.72 34.70
CA ALA A 197 9.29 27.06 34.43
C ALA A 197 10.16 27.14 33.16
N ILE A 198 11.01 26.14 32.92
CA ILE A 198 11.86 26.05 31.73
C ILE A 198 11.05 25.80 30.47
N GLN A 199 10.02 24.95 30.55
CA GLN A 199 9.17 24.65 29.42
C GLN A 199 8.34 25.86 28.99
N ARG A 200 7.90 26.69 29.94
CA ARG A 200 7.03 27.85 29.70
C ARG A 200 7.73 29.19 29.92
N ILE A 201 9.07 29.22 29.87
CA ILE A 201 9.87 30.40 30.24
C ILE A 201 9.48 31.66 29.46
N HIS A 202 9.17 31.54 28.17
CA HIS A 202 8.76 32.66 27.34
C HIS A 202 7.51 33.38 27.86
N ALA A 203 6.53 32.64 28.39
CA ALA A 203 5.31 33.23 28.96
C ALA A 203 5.53 33.70 30.41
N LEU A 204 6.35 33.01 31.18
CA LEU A 204 6.59 33.30 32.59
C LEU A 204 7.43 34.56 32.81
N VAL A 205 8.39 34.86 31.93
CA VAL A 205 9.20 36.09 32.03
C VAL A 205 8.35 37.36 31.91
N GLU A 206 7.24 37.29 31.17
CA GLU A 206 6.29 38.40 31.02
C GLU A 206 5.23 38.45 32.14
N THR A 207 5.19 37.43 33.01
CA THR A 207 4.18 37.31 34.06
C THR A 207 4.55 38.15 35.29
N PRO A 208 3.67 39.06 35.75
CA PRO A 208 3.92 39.83 36.97
C PRO A 208 4.13 38.93 38.19
N GLY A 209 5.13 39.23 39.01
CA GLY A 209 5.44 38.45 40.22
C GLY A 209 6.48 37.35 39.99
N PHE A 210 6.82 37.03 38.74
CA PHE A 210 7.85 36.03 38.43
C PHE A 210 9.24 36.44 38.93
N GLU A 211 9.51 37.75 39.05
CA GLU A 211 10.74 38.28 39.66
C GLU A 211 10.93 37.85 41.12
N LYS A 212 9.86 37.49 41.82
CA LYS A 212 9.95 36.97 43.20
C LYS A 212 10.45 35.53 43.22
N VAL A 213 10.18 34.77 42.16
CA VAL A 213 10.59 33.37 42.03
C VAL A 213 12.09 33.30 41.75
N THR A 214 12.65 34.25 41.00
CA THR A 214 14.10 34.30 40.73
C THR A 214 14.93 34.59 41.98
N ALA A 215 14.33 35.20 43.01
CA ALA A 215 14.96 35.42 44.32
C ALA A 215 15.00 34.17 45.21
N LEU A 216 14.32 33.07 44.83
CA LEU A 216 14.39 31.81 45.57
C LEU A 216 15.78 31.19 45.43
N ALA A 217 16.30 30.66 46.54
CA ALA A 217 17.62 30.06 46.58
C ALA A 217 17.74 28.94 45.53
N ASN A 218 18.81 28.98 44.74
CA ASN A 218 19.13 28.03 43.66
C ASN A 218 18.14 27.97 42.49
N PHE A 219 16.92 28.50 42.59
CA PHE A 219 15.94 28.47 41.50
C PHE A 219 16.45 29.21 40.26
N GLY A 220 16.89 30.46 40.41
CA GLY A 220 17.38 31.27 39.30
C GLY A 220 18.57 30.60 38.60
N PHE A 221 19.54 30.11 39.37
CA PHE A 221 20.71 29.41 38.81
C PHE A 221 20.33 28.11 38.08
N ASN A 222 19.46 27.29 38.67
CA ASN A 222 18.96 26.06 38.04
C ASN A 222 18.18 26.36 36.75
N LEU A 223 17.38 27.42 36.76
CA LEU A 223 16.65 27.90 35.60
C LEU A 223 17.62 28.34 34.49
N PHE A 224 18.66 29.10 34.80
CA PHE A 224 19.69 29.48 33.83
C PHE A 224 20.46 28.27 33.29
N GLN A 225 20.88 27.35 34.16
CA GLN A 225 21.64 26.17 33.75
C GLN A 225 20.83 25.27 32.80
N LYS A 226 19.57 25.00 33.14
CA LYS A 226 18.69 24.14 32.33
C LYS A 226 18.22 24.84 31.05
N THR A 227 17.98 26.16 31.06
CA THR A 227 17.67 26.90 29.82
C THR A 227 18.87 26.98 28.87
N ALA A 228 20.09 27.19 29.39
CA ALA A 228 21.31 27.13 28.58
C ALA A 228 21.55 25.74 27.98
N ALA A 229 21.28 24.67 28.73
CA ALA A 229 21.36 23.31 28.21
C ALA A 229 20.35 23.05 27.09
N LYS A 230 19.10 23.51 27.25
CA LYS A 230 18.06 23.43 26.22
C LYS A 230 18.45 24.21 24.96
N LEU A 231 19.04 25.39 25.11
CA LEU A 231 19.53 26.20 23.98
C LEU A 231 20.62 25.45 23.21
N ARG A 232 21.66 24.95 23.89
CA ARG A 232 22.73 24.15 23.23
C ARG A 232 22.17 22.94 22.49
N ALA A 233 21.27 22.18 23.13
CA ALA A 233 20.64 21.03 22.48
C ALA A 233 19.84 21.43 21.23
N THR A 234 19.23 22.61 21.24
CA THR A 234 18.52 23.16 20.08
C THR A 234 19.51 23.60 18.98
N GLU A 235 20.62 24.23 19.36
CA GLU A 235 21.70 24.61 18.43
C GLU A 235 22.32 23.37 17.77
N ASP A 236 22.61 22.32 18.52
CA ASP A 236 23.13 21.05 18.01
C ASP A 236 22.15 20.41 17.02
N GLN A 237 20.85 20.39 17.35
CA GLN A 237 19.81 19.92 16.45
C GLN A 237 19.72 20.73 15.15
N LEU A 238 19.90 22.06 15.23
CA LEU A 238 19.91 22.91 14.04
C LEU A 238 21.11 22.60 13.14
N VAL A 239 22.29 22.35 13.71
CA VAL A 239 23.47 21.93 12.95
C VAL A 239 23.23 20.58 12.28
N GLU A 240 22.68 19.59 12.99
CA GLU A 240 22.34 18.28 12.40
C GLU A 240 21.32 18.39 11.25
N ILE A 241 20.34 19.27 11.39
CA ILE A 241 19.35 19.53 10.33
C ILE A 241 20.03 20.18 9.12
N GLN A 242 20.92 21.16 9.34
CA GLN A 242 21.67 21.82 8.26
C GLN A 242 22.57 20.83 7.51
N ASP A 243 23.30 19.96 8.23
CA ASP A 243 24.14 18.93 7.62
C ASP A 243 23.32 17.94 6.78
N ARG A 244 22.14 17.55 7.27
CA ARG A 244 21.21 16.68 6.53
C ARG A 244 20.67 17.37 5.28
N GLU A 245 20.36 18.67 5.34
CA GLU A 245 19.92 19.44 4.17
C GLU A 245 21.03 19.52 3.12
N MET A 246 22.27 19.75 3.53
CA MET A 246 23.43 19.81 2.64
C MET A 246 23.66 18.47 1.93
N LEU A 247 23.60 17.35 2.64
CA LEU A 247 23.69 16.01 2.06
C LEU A 247 22.51 15.71 1.11
N GLY A 248 21.31 16.12 1.49
CA GLY A 248 20.11 16.00 0.66
C GLY A 248 20.20 16.82 -0.62
N ARG A 249 20.78 18.03 -0.56
CA ARG A 249 21.01 18.91 -1.72
C ARG A 249 21.96 18.27 -2.73
N ALA A 250 23.11 17.77 -2.29
CA ALA A 250 24.06 17.09 -3.17
C ALA A 250 23.45 15.84 -3.85
N SER A 251 22.66 15.07 -3.11
CA SER A 251 21.96 13.90 -3.65
C SER A 251 20.92 14.28 -4.70
N ARG A 252 20.16 15.36 -4.45
CA ARG A 252 19.17 15.88 -5.38
C ARG A 252 19.81 16.41 -6.66
N GLU A 253 20.89 17.17 -6.57
CA GLU A 253 21.66 17.64 -7.74
C GLU A 253 22.18 16.46 -8.59
N SER A 254 22.67 15.40 -7.94
CA SER A 254 23.08 14.17 -8.66
C SER A 254 21.91 13.48 -9.38
N LEU A 255 20.74 13.42 -8.74
CA LEU A 255 19.54 12.85 -9.35
C LEU A 255 18.99 13.71 -10.50
N GLU A 256 19.02 15.04 -10.37
CA GLU A 256 18.62 15.98 -11.42
C GLU A 256 19.52 15.86 -12.66
N ALA A 257 20.84 15.68 -12.46
CA ALA A 257 21.78 15.42 -13.55
C ALA A 257 21.48 14.10 -14.27
N LYS A 258 21.22 13.02 -13.51
CA LYS A 258 20.84 11.71 -14.08
C LYS A 258 19.51 11.78 -14.82
N LEU A 259 18.52 12.49 -14.28
CA LEU A 259 17.22 12.70 -14.92
C LEU A 259 17.40 13.39 -16.27
N SER A 260 18.20 14.47 -16.30
CA SER A 260 18.50 15.21 -17.53
C SER A 260 19.18 14.33 -18.58
N SER A 261 20.14 13.49 -18.16
CA SER A 261 20.81 12.53 -19.05
C SER A 261 19.84 11.50 -19.62
N LEU A 262 18.96 10.92 -18.79
CA LEU A 262 17.98 9.93 -19.23
C LEU A 262 16.92 10.55 -20.15
N GLN A 263 16.53 11.81 -19.93
CA GLN A 263 15.62 12.52 -20.82
C GLN A 263 16.21 12.70 -22.21
N LEU A 264 17.52 12.98 -22.31
CA LEU A 264 18.22 13.05 -23.59
C LEU A 264 18.24 11.69 -24.30
N GLU A 265 18.60 10.63 -23.58
CA GLU A 265 18.66 9.27 -24.10
C GLU A 265 17.28 8.78 -24.58
N VAL A 266 16.20 9.10 -23.84
CA VAL A 266 14.83 8.80 -24.27
C VAL A 266 14.46 9.56 -25.55
N SER A 267 14.92 10.81 -25.70
CA SER A 267 14.69 11.59 -26.92
C SER A 267 15.38 10.94 -28.13
N GLU A 268 16.66 10.61 -28.00
CA GLU A 268 17.45 9.96 -29.06
C GLU A 268 16.83 8.61 -29.48
N ILE A 269 16.49 7.76 -28.51
CA ILE A 269 15.82 6.47 -28.78
C ILE A 269 14.47 6.68 -29.45
N SER A 270 13.73 7.74 -29.10
CA SER A 270 12.43 8.02 -29.72
C SER A 270 12.56 8.41 -31.19
N GLU A 271 13.59 9.19 -31.54
CA GLU A 271 13.89 9.57 -32.93
C GLU A 271 14.36 8.36 -33.74
N GLU A 272 15.25 7.52 -33.20
CA GLU A 272 15.68 6.29 -33.86
C GLU A 272 14.51 5.32 -34.10
N ARG A 273 13.57 5.25 -33.16
CA ARG A 273 12.38 4.40 -33.31
C ARG A 273 11.46 4.90 -34.43
N GLU A 274 11.32 6.21 -34.62
CA GLU A 274 10.52 6.78 -35.70
C GLU A 274 11.16 6.51 -37.07
N LEU A 275 12.47 6.69 -37.19
CA LEU A 275 13.22 6.34 -38.41
C LEU A 275 13.10 4.85 -38.75
N ALA A 276 13.25 3.97 -37.75
CA ALA A 276 13.09 2.53 -37.95
C ALA A 276 11.64 2.13 -38.30
N PHE A 277 10.65 2.88 -37.83
CA PHE A 277 9.26 2.66 -38.19
C PHE A 277 9.01 2.99 -39.67
N ASP A 278 9.51 4.14 -40.13
CA ASP A 278 9.39 4.56 -41.53
C ASP A 278 10.12 3.61 -42.47
N GLU A 279 11.34 3.17 -42.12
CA GLU A 279 12.10 2.19 -42.91
C GLU A 279 11.37 0.84 -43.02
N ASN A 280 10.77 0.36 -41.93
CA ASN A 280 9.96 -0.87 -41.97
C ASN A 280 8.71 -0.68 -42.85
N HIS A 281 8.07 0.48 -42.81
CA HIS A 281 6.91 0.77 -43.66
C HIS A 281 7.27 0.74 -45.14
N ASP A 282 8.39 1.36 -45.51
CA ASP A 282 8.88 1.36 -46.90
C ASP A 282 9.22 -0.08 -47.36
N LEU A 283 9.89 -0.87 -46.52
CA LEU A 283 10.18 -2.28 -46.81
C LEU A 283 8.91 -3.13 -46.95
N GLU A 284 7.86 -2.88 -46.16
CA GLU A 284 6.57 -3.55 -46.31
C GLU A 284 5.91 -3.22 -47.66
N VAL A 285 6.00 -1.97 -48.09
CA VAL A 285 5.50 -1.53 -49.41
C VAL A 285 6.28 -2.20 -50.54
N GLU A 286 7.61 -2.24 -50.46
CA GLU A 286 8.46 -2.92 -51.43
C GLU A 286 8.19 -4.43 -51.48
N LEU A 287 8.06 -5.07 -50.31
CA LEU A 287 7.74 -6.50 -50.21
C LEU A 287 6.41 -6.80 -50.90
N LYS A 288 5.39 -5.98 -50.67
CA LYS A 288 4.08 -6.13 -51.32
C LYS A 288 4.18 -5.96 -52.83
N ALA A 289 4.92 -4.97 -53.31
CA ALA A 289 5.15 -4.77 -54.74
C ALA A 289 5.88 -5.97 -55.38
N ALA A 290 6.87 -6.53 -54.69
CA ALA A 290 7.58 -7.72 -55.14
C ALA A 290 6.67 -8.97 -55.18
N GLN A 291 5.81 -9.14 -54.18
CA GLN A 291 4.79 -10.21 -54.16
C GLN A 291 3.81 -10.08 -55.32
N ASP A 292 3.32 -8.87 -55.60
CA ASP A 292 2.42 -8.60 -56.73
C ASP A 292 3.10 -8.87 -58.09
N ALA A 293 4.39 -8.52 -58.22
CA ALA A 293 5.18 -8.82 -59.41
C ALA A 293 5.34 -10.33 -59.61
N LEU A 294 5.66 -11.07 -58.55
CA LEU A 294 5.76 -12.53 -58.58
C LEU A 294 4.41 -13.19 -58.95
N ALA A 295 3.29 -12.67 -58.44
CA ALA A 295 1.95 -13.13 -58.80
C ALA A 295 1.64 -12.91 -60.31
N LYS A 296 2.09 -11.79 -60.87
CA LYS A 296 1.96 -11.53 -62.32
C LYS A 296 2.83 -12.47 -63.15
N GLU A 297 4.07 -12.73 -62.73
CA GLU A 297 4.96 -13.62 -63.48
C GLU A 297 4.48 -15.08 -63.41
N THR A 298 3.98 -15.53 -62.25
CA THR A 298 3.40 -16.87 -62.08
C THR A 298 2.17 -17.07 -62.97
N THR A 299 1.23 -16.12 -62.99
CA THR A 299 0.06 -16.19 -63.88
C THR A 299 0.46 -16.16 -65.36
N GLN A 300 1.46 -15.36 -65.73
CA GLN A 300 1.99 -15.34 -67.09
C GLN A 300 2.64 -16.68 -67.47
N LYS A 301 3.40 -17.30 -66.56
CA LYS A 301 4.00 -18.62 -66.75
C LYS A 301 2.94 -19.71 -66.94
N GLU A 302 1.87 -19.68 -66.14
CA GLU A 302 0.73 -20.59 -66.31
C GLU A 302 0.05 -20.43 -67.68
N ALA A 303 -0.14 -19.20 -68.15
CA ALA A 303 -0.68 -18.92 -69.48
C ALA A 303 0.22 -19.47 -70.61
N PHE A 304 1.53 -19.28 -70.51
CA PHE A 304 2.49 -19.86 -71.46
C PHE A 304 2.50 -21.39 -71.43
N MET A 305 2.40 -22.01 -70.25
CA MET A 305 2.27 -23.46 -70.14
C MET A 305 0.98 -23.97 -70.80
N ALA A 306 -0.15 -23.31 -70.57
CA ALA A 306 -1.42 -23.67 -71.22
C ALA A 306 -1.34 -23.52 -72.76
N GLN A 307 -0.65 -22.49 -73.26
CA GLN A 307 -0.43 -22.31 -74.70
C GLN A 307 0.47 -23.42 -75.27
N ARG A 308 1.57 -23.76 -74.59
CA ARG A 308 2.44 -24.88 -74.96
C ARG A 308 1.65 -26.18 -75.06
N ASP A 309 0.84 -26.49 -74.05
CA ASP A 309 0.06 -27.73 -74.01
C ASP A 309 -0.96 -27.79 -75.15
N ARG A 310 -1.60 -26.65 -75.50
CA ARG A 310 -2.46 -26.55 -76.70
C ARG A 310 -1.70 -26.82 -77.99
N LEU A 311 -0.54 -26.19 -78.18
CA LEU A 311 0.30 -26.41 -79.36
C LEU A 311 0.75 -27.87 -79.44
N GLN A 312 1.12 -28.47 -78.32
CA GLN A 312 1.53 -29.86 -78.25
C GLN A 312 0.37 -30.80 -78.65
N GLN A 313 -0.85 -30.54 -78.17
CA GLN A 313 -2.05 -31.26 -78.63
C GLN A 313 -2.30 -31.08 -80.14
N GLN A 314 -2.14 -29.86 -80.67
CA GLN A 314 -2.27 -29.61 -82.10
C GLN A 314 -1.23 -30.36 -82.92
N VAL A 315 0.03 -30.37 -82.49
CA VAL A 315 1.11 -31.14 -83.12
C VAL A 315 0.79 -32.63 -83.09
N THR A 316 0.38 -33.19 -81.94
CA THR A 316 -0.01 -34.59 -81.82
C THR A 316 -1.17 -34.93 -82.76
N SER A 317 -2.21 -34.08 -82.81
CA SER A 317 -3.36 -34.28 -83.70
C SER A 317 -2.97 -34.23 -85.18
N SER A 318 -2.09 -33.31 -85.56
CA SER A 318 -1.57 -33.17 -86.93
C SER A 318 -0.70 -34.35 -87.31
N ASN A 319 0.14 -34.85 -86.39
CA ASN A 319 0.96 -36.03 -86.60
C ASN A 319 0.10 -37.30 -86.77
N ASN A 320 -0.93 -37.47 -85.94
CA ASN A 320 -1.90 -38.56 -86.10
C ASN A 320 -2.63 -38.48 -87.45
N ARG A 321 -3.03 -37.27 -87.87
CA ARG A 321 -3.64 -37.05 -89.19
C ARG A 321 -2.67 -37.39 -90.31
N TRP A 322 -1.41 -36.98 -90.21
CA TRP A 322 -0.37 -37.30 -91.19
C TRP A 322 -0.14 -38.81 -91.29
N LEU A 323 -0.02 -39.51 -90.16
CA LEU A 323 0.11 -40.98 -90.12
C LEU A 323 -1.08 -41.68 -90.79
N ASN A 324 -2.31 -41.22 -90.54
CA ASN A 324 -3.51 -41.77 -91.18
C ASN A 324 -3.52 -41.52 -92.69
N LEU A 325 -3.16 -40.32 -93.15
CA LEU A 325 -3.08 -40.01 -94.58
C LEU A 325 -1.98 -40.83 -95.27
N ALA A 326 -0.82 -41.00 -94.63
CA ALA A 326 0.25 -41.85 -95.13
C ALA A 326 -0.22 -43.30 -95.27
N ALA A 327 -0.95 -43.84 -94.27
CA ALA A 327 -1.53 -45.18 -94.35
C ALA A 327 -2.56 -45.30 -95.50
N GLN A 328 -3.43 -44.31 -95.69
CA GLN A 328 -4.38 -44.25 -96.80
C GLN A 328 -3.68 -44.19 -98.17
N GLU A 329 -2.63 -43.37 -98.30
CA GLU A 329 -1.83 -43.28 -99.53
C GLU A 329 -1.16 -44.63 -99.86
N THR A 330 -0.61 -45.30 -98.85
CA THR A 330 0.03 -46.61 -99.03
C THR A 330 -0.99 -47.65 -99.50
N ALA A 331 -2.17 -47.69 -98.86
CA ALA A 331 -3.27 -48.58 -99.27
C ALA A 331 -3.75 -48.30 -100.70
N ALA A 332 -3.92 -47.03 -101.07
CA ALA A 332 -4.32 -46.63 -102.43
C ALA A 332 -3.26 -46.99 -103.47
N LYS A 333 -1.96 -46.85 -103.15
CA LYS A 333 -0.86 -47.29 -104.03
C LYS A 333 -0.85 -48.80 -104.24
N ASP A 334 -1.09 -49.58 -103.19
CA ASP A 334 -1.16 -51.04 -103.29
C ASP A 334 -2.39 -51.49 -104.10
N GLU A 335 -3.53 -50.82 -103.93
CA GLU A 335 -4.72 -51.03 -104.76
C GLU A 335 -4.45 -50.68 -106.23
N ALA A 336 -3.79 -49.54 -106.51
CA ALA A 336 -3.40 -49.14 -107.86
C ALA A 336 -2.46 -50.16 -108.52
N LYS A 337 -1.42 -50.62 -107.81
CA LYS A 337 -0.53 -51.70 -108.28
C LYS A 337 -1.30 -52.99 -108.58
N THR A 338 -2.27 -53.33 -107.74
CA THR A 338 -3.12 -54.51 -107.95
C THR A 338 -3.95 -54.35 -109.22
N LEU A 339 -4.51 -53.16 -109.46
CA LEU A 339 -5.27 -52.84 -110.67
C LEU A 339 -4.38 -52.82 -111.92
N GLU A 340 -3.16 -52.29 -111.84
CA GLU A 340 -2.17 -52.36 -112.92
C GLU A 340 -1.80 -53.80 -113.26
N ALA A 341 -1.47 -54.62 -112.26
CA ALA A 341 -1.18 -56.04 -112.46
C ALA A 341 -2.36 -56.79 -113.09
N LYS A 342 -3.59 -56.48 -112.65
CA LYS A 342 -4.82 -56.98 -113.28
C LYS A 342 -4.94 -56.50 -114.74
N GLY A 343 -4.66 -55.23 -115.02
CA GLY A 343 -4.68 -54.65 -116.36
C GLY A 343 -3.67 -55.27 -117.32
N ASP A 344 -2.45 -55.54 -116.85
CA ASP A 344 -1.40 -56.19 -117.63
C ASP A 344 -1.71 -57.67 -117.88
N HIS A 345 -2.26 -58.39 -116.89
CA HIS A 345 -2.78 -59.75 -117.08
C HIS A 345 -3.88 -59.78 -118.15
N LEU A 346 -4.80 -58.81 -118.13
CA LEU A 346 -5.85 -58.69 -119.13
C LEU A 346 -5.30 -58.41 -120.53
N LYS A 347 -4.31 -57.52 -120.67
CA LYS A 347 -3.60 -57.29 -121.95
C LYS A 347 -2.92 -58.58 -122.43
N GLY A 348 -2.29 -59.34 -121.54
CA GLY A 348 -1.69 -60.64 -121.82
C GLY A 348 -2.69 -61.61 -122.44
N LEU A 349 -3.80 -61.86 -121.74
CA LEU A 349 -4.88 -62.73 -122.19
C LEU A 349 -5.42 -62.36 -123.58
N VAL A 350 -5.64 -61.07 -123.86
CA VAL A 350 -6.15 -60.60 -125.15
C VAL A 350 -5.13 -60.78 -126.26
N ASN A 351 -3.85 -60.51 -126.00
CA ASN A 351 -2.79 -60.63 -127.00
C ASN A 351 -2.47 -62.08 -127.38
N GLN A 352 -2.52 -63.00 -126.41
CA GLN A 352 -2.24 -64.42 -126.64
C GLN A 352 -3.39 -65.15 -127.37
N HIS A 353 -4.64 -64.69 -127.23
CA HIS A 353 -5.81 -65.35 -127.81
C HIS A 353 -6.48 -64.54 -128.92
N LYS A 354 -5.91 -64.57 -130.13
CA LYS A 354 -6.51 -63.97 -131.35
C LYS A 354 -7.68 -64.78 -131.93
N LYS A 355 -7.87 -66.02 -131.48
CA LYS A 355 -8.94 -66.96 -131.88
C LYS A 355 -9.26 -67.92 -130.74
N CYS A 356 -10.50 -68.41 -130.70
CA CYS A 356 -10.90 -69.43 -129.72
C CYS A 356 -10.22 -70.78 -130.03
N SER A 357 -9.49 -71.36 -129.09
CA SER A 357 -8.87 -72.68 -129.25
C SER A 357 -9.86 -73.82 -129.52
N ASN A 358 -11.13 -73.67 -129.13
CA ASN A 358 -12.15 -74.71 -129.31
C ASN A 358 -12.91 -74.55 -130.63
N CYS A 359 -13.45 -73.37 -130.93
CA CYS A 359 -14.27 -73.15 -132.14
C CYS A 359 -13.56 -72.37 -133.26
N SER A 360 -12.28 -72.03 -133.08
CA SER A 360 -11.42 -71.32 -134.05
C SER A 360 -11.91 -69.94 -134.51
N ASN A 361 -12.97 -69.40 -133.90
CA ASN A 361 -13.57 -68.14 -134.30
C ASN A 361 -12.74 -66.93 -133.84
N HIS A 362 -12.66 -65.88 -134.67
CA HIS A 362 -11.83 -64.69 -134.43
C HIS A 362 -12.55 -63.64 -133.57
N PHE A 363 -11.82 -63.03 -132.62
CA PHE A 363 -12.12 -61.75 -131.93
C PHE A 363 -13.53 -61.56 -131.32
N GLY A 364 -14.13 -62.62 -130.78
CA GLY A 364 -15.42 -62.56 -130.07
C GLY A 364 -15.34 -63.08 -128.65
N CYS A 365 -14.49 -62.54 -127.77
CA CYS A 365 -14.39 -62.97 -126.37
C CYS A 365 -14.99 -61.94 -125.40
N ARG A 366 -15.64 -62.39 -124.31
CA ARG A 366 -16.11 -61.53 -123.20
C ARG A 366 -15.16 -61.70 -122.01
N ILE A 367 -14.84 -60.59 -121.36
CA ILE A 367 -14.00 -60.56 -120.16
C ILE A 367 -14.90 -60.55 -118.92
N GLU A 368 -14.56 -61.36 -117.93
CA GLU A 368 -15.25 -61.48 -116.65
C GLU A 368 -14.24 -61.18 -115.52
N ASP A 369 -14.59 -60.28 -114.60
CA ASP A 369 -13.80 -60.00 -113.40
C ASP A 369 -14.18 -60.99 -112.30
N VAL A 370 -13.24 -61.84 -111.89
CA VAL A 370 -13.47 -62.85 -110.85
C VAL A 370 -12.47 -62.61 -109.72
N ARG A 371 -12.88 -61.78 -108.76
CA ARG A 371 -12.19 -61.43 -107.48
C ARG A 371 -10.72 -60.97 -107.65
N SER A 372 -9.84 -61.87 -108.03
CA SER A 372 -8.39 -61.67 -108.13
C SER A 372 -7.80 -61.82 -109.54
N ARG A 373 -8.57 -62.28 -110.55
CA ARG A 373 -8.08 -62.41 -111.93
C ARG A 373 -9.18 -62.13 -112.96
N TYR A 374 -8.76 -61.63 -114.12
CA TYR A 374 -9.64 -61.54 -115.29
C TYR A 374 -9.64 -62.87 -116.03
N VAL A 375 -10.80 -63.30 -116.51
CA VAL A 375 -10.94 -64.52 -117.30
C VAL A 375 -11.48 -64.15 -118.67
N LEU A 376 -10.83 -64.68 -119.72
CA LEU A 376 -11.27 -64.48 -121.10
C LEU A 376 -12.15 -65.67 -121.51
N ARG A 377 -13.37 -65.42 -121.99
CA ARG A 377 -14.28 -66.49 -122.44
C ARG A 377 -14.73 -66.29 -123.87
N CYS A 378 -14.82 -67.38 -124.63
CA CYS A 378 -15.39 -67.32 -125.98
C CYS A 378 -16.89 -66.96 -125.91
N ARG A 379 -17.33 -65.95 -126.67
CA ARG A 379 -18.74 -65.51 -126.70
C ARG A 379 -19.67 -66.54 -127.35
N GLN A 380 -19.16 -67.40 -128.23
CA GLN A 380 -19.95 -68.41 -128.94
C GLN A 380 -20.16 -69.69 -128.13
N CYS A 381 -19.10 -70.27 -127.54
CA CYS A 381 -19.19 -71.56 -126.85
C CYS A 381 -18.90 -71.49 -125.34
N GLY A 382 -18.58 -70.32 -124.80
CA GLY A 382 -18.41 -70.11 -123.36
C GLY A 382 -17.16 -70.72 -122.73
N CYS A 383 -16.29 -71.37 -123.51
CA CYS A 383 -15.06 -71.97 -122.99
C CYS A 383 -14.13 -70.90 -122.40
N ARG A 384 -13.46 -71.25 -121.30
CA ARG A 384 -12.49 -70.38 -120.62
C ARG A 384 -11.15 -70.48 -121.30
N HIS A 385 -10.51 -69.33 -121.45
CA HIS A 385 -9.13 -69.18 -121.84
C HIS A 385 -8.40 -68.61 -120.62
N HIS A 386 -7.44 -69.38 -120.14
CA HIS A 386 -6.53 -68.99 -119.08
C HIS A 386 -5.15 -68.77 -119.71
N ASP A 387 -4.37 -67.89 -119.11
CA ASP A 387 -2.93 -67.83 -119.35
C ASP A 387 -2.29 -69.22 -119.16
#